data_AF-A0A966YWV2-F1
#
_entry.id   AF-A0A966YWV2-F1
#
_cell.length_a   1.000
_cell.length_b   1.000
_cell.length_c   1.000
_cell.angle_alpha   90.00
_cell.angle_beta   90.00
_cell.angle_gamma   90.00
#
_symmetry.space_group_name_H-M   'P 1'
#
loop_
_entity.id
_entity.type
_entity.pdbx_description
1 polymer ?
#
loop_
_entity_poly.entity_id
_entity_poly.type
_entity_poly.pdbx_seq_one_letter_code
_entity_poly.pdbx_strand_id
1 'polypeptide(L)'
;MGVVHTMGSIGLPPAELGKLIGAALVGTFLGILLAYAFVSPVAKVMEQNLEAETRSYMAVKAILIASLNNFPPAAAVEFGRKVLFTYQRPTFTELDEGTKAVKGK
;
A
#
# COMPACT_ATOMS: atom_id res chain seq x y z
N MET A 1 -18.98 -15.18 -18.90
CA MET A 1 -19.05 -15.67 -20.29
C MET A 1 -19.00 -17.19 -20.40
N GLY A 2 -18.06 -17.89 -19.75
CA GLY A 2 -17.93 -19.37 -19.87
C GLY A 2 -19.21 -20.16 -19.55
N VAL A 3 -19.82 -19.93 -18.39
CA VAL A 3 -21.08 -20.61 -17.97
C VAL A 3 -22.27 -20.25 -18.88
N VAL A 4 -22.32 -19.01 -19.35
CA VAL A 4 -23.38 -18.55 -20.28
C VAL A 4 -23.25 -19.27 -21.62
N HIS A 5 -22.02 -19.48 -22.10
CA HIS A 5 -21.75 -20.16 -23.36
C HIS A 5 -22.03 -21.67 -23.28
N THR A 6 -21.74 -22.33 -22.16
CA THR A 6 -22.12 -23.73 -21.93
C THR A 6 -23.63 -23.91 -21.87
N MET A 7 -24.34 -23.04 -21.14
CA MET A 7 -25.80 -23.13 -21.03
C MET A 7 -26.51 -22.80 -22.34
N GLY A 8 -25.96 -21.90 -23.16
CA GLY A 8 -26.48 -21.63 -24.51
C GLY A 8 -26.23 -22.76 -25.52
N SER A 9 -25.31 -23.69 -25.23
CA SER A 9 -24.91 -24.80 -26.12
C SER A 9 -25.33 -26.17 -25.57
N ILE A 10 -26.37 -26.22 -24.73
CA ILE A 10 -26.80 -27.42 -24.00
C ILE A 10 -27.23 -28.58 -24.90
N GLY A 11 -27.64 -28.28 -26.14
CA GLY A 11 -28.05 -29.27 -27.14
C GLY A 11 -26.91 -29.96 -27.88
N LEU A 12 -25.65 -29.58 -27.64
CA LEU A 12 -24.49 -30.23 -28.25
C LEU A 12 -24.23 -31.62 -27.65
N PRO A 13 -23.60 -32.53 -28.40
CA PRO A 13 -23.21 -33.84 -27.88
C PRO A 13 -22.32 -33.71 -26.62
N PRO A 14 -22.41 -34.67 -25.67
CA PRO A 14 -21.76 -34.56 -24.36
C PRO A 14 -20.24 -34.32 -24.42
N ALA A 15 -19.56 -34.83 -25.45
CA ALA A 15 -18.13 -34.64 -25.64
C ALA A 15 -17.74 -33.16 -25.89
N GLU A 16 -18.54 -32.43 -26.66
CA GLU A 16 -18.29 -31.00 -26.95
C GLU A 16 -18.71 -30.12 -25.79
N LEU A 17 -19.83 -30.45 -25.13
CA LEU A 17 -20.29 -29.76 -23.93
C LEU A 17 -19.27 -29.87 -22.78
N GLY A 18 -18.66 -31.04 -22.61
CA GLY A 18 -17.61 -31.27 -21.61
C GLY A 18 -16.38 -30.38 -21.82
N LYS A 19 -15.98 -30.14 -23.08
CA LYS A 19 -14.88 -29.23 -23.41
C LYS A 19 -15.19 -27.77 -23.02
N LEU A 20 -16.42 -27.32 -23.28
CA LEU A 20 -16.87 -25.98 -22.91
C LEU A 20 -16.94 -25.79 -21.38
N ILE A 21 -17.38 -26.82 -20.64
CA ILE A 21 -17.38 -26.81 -19.17
C ILE A 21 -15.95 -26.77 -18.63
N GLY A 22 -15.05 -27.60 -19.18
CA GLY A 22 -13.63 -27.60 -18.80
C GLY A 22 -12.98 -26.23 -19.00
N ALA A 23 -13.25 -25.57 -20.14
CA ALA A 23 -12.75 -24.22 -20.40
C ALA A 23 -13.28 -23.20 -19.37
N ALA A 24 -14.55 -23.30 -18.98
CA ALA A 24 -15.13 -22.42 -17.97
C ALA A 24 -14.49 -22.62 -16.58
N LEU A 25 -14.23 -23.87 -16.18
CA LEU A 25 -13.60 -24.19 -14.88
C LEU A 25 -12.12 -23.81 -14.83
N VAL A 26 -11.37 -23.98 -15.91
CA VAL A 26 -9.97 -23.52 -15.98
C VAL A 26 -9.90 -22.00 -15.93
N GLY A 27 -10.86 -21.31 -16.56
CA GLY A 27 -10.98 -19.86 -16.48
C GLY A 27 -11.21 -19.34 -15.05
N THR A 28 -12.08 -19.99 -14.26
CA THR A 28 -12.31 -19.60 -12.86
C THR A 28 -11.09 -19.90 -11.98
N PHE A 29 -10.48 -21.07 -12.15
CA PHE A 29 -9.27 -21.43 -11.43
C PHE A 29 -8.13 -20.44 -11.71
N LEU A 30 -7.85 -20.15 -12.97
CA LEU A 30 -6.78 -19.24 -13.37
C LEU A 30 -7.04 -17.80 -12.91
N GLY A 31 -8.31 -17.36 -12.93
CA GLY A 31 -8.69 -16.06 -12.39
C GLY A 31 -8.40 -15.93 -10.89
N ILE A 32 -8.83 -16.91 -10.09
CA ILE A 32 -8.57 -16.94 -8.64
C ILE A 32 -7.07 -17.04 -8.37
N LEU A 33 -6.35 -17.88 -9.12
CA LEU A 33 -4.90 -18.04 -8.97
C LEU A 33 -4.18 -16.72 -9.22
N LEU A 34 -4.46 -16.02 -10.32
CA LEU A 34 -3.80 -14.74 -10.61
C LEU A 34 -4.16 -13.64 -9.60
N ALA A 35 -5.42 -13.60 -9.15
CA ALA A 35 -5.85 -12.63 -8.15
C ALA A 35 -5.07 -12.77 -6.85
N TYR A 36 -5.03 -13.98 -6.27
CA TYR A 36 -4.38 -14.20 -4.99
C TYR A 36 -2.86 -14.38 -5.07
N ALA A 37 -2.34 -14.98 -6.13
CA ALA A 37 -0.90 -15.26 -6.25
C ALA A 37 -0.10 -14.06 -6.77
N PHE A 38 -0.72 -13.16 -7.54
CA PHE A 38 0.00 -12.06 -8.17
C PHE A 38 -0.55 -10.68 -7.81
N VAL A 39 -1.84 -10.44 -8.02
CA VAL A 39 -2.41 -9.09 -7.83
C VAL A 39 -2.40 -8.69 -6.36
N SER A 40 -2.83 -9.57 -5.44
CA SER A 40 -2.84 -9.24 -4.01
C SER A 40 -1.45 -8.98 -3.41
N PRO A 41 -0.41 -9.80 -3.67
CA PRO A 41 0.94 -9.51 -3.18
C PRO A 41 1.50 -8.19 -3.73
N VAL A 42 1.31 -7.90 -5.01
CA VAL A 42 1.77 -6.65 -5.62
C VAL A 42 1.10 -5.44 -4.98
N ALA A 43 -0.23 -5.49 -4.80
CA ALA A 43 -0.97 -4.43 -4.14
C ALA A 43 -0.46 -4.18 -2.71
N LYS A 44 -0.17 -5.25 -1.96
CA LYS A 44 0.34 -5.15 -0.58
C LYS A 44 1.73 -4.52 -0.52
N VAL A 45 2.62 -4.84 -1.45
CA VAL A 45 3.96 -4.20 -1.53
C VAL A 45 3.82 -2.72 -1.87
N MET A 46 2.93 -2.37 -2.79
CA MET A 46 2.65 -0.97 -3.11
C MET A 46 2.12 -0.20 -1.91
N GLU A 47 1.19 -0.79 -1.15
CA GLU A 47 0.66 -0.20 0.08
C GLU A 47 1.76 0.01 1.14
N GLN A 48 2.65 -0.96 1.32
CA GLN A 48 3.79 -0.84 2.24
C GLN A 48 4.73 0.30 1.86
N ASN A 49 5.04 0.43 0.56
CA ASN A 49 5.88 1.52 0.05
C ASN A 49 5.19 2.88 0.25
N LEU A 50 3.88 2.95 -0.03
CA LEU A 50 3.09 4.16 0.19
C LEU A 50 3.05 4.54 1.67
N GLU A 51 2.89 3.57 2.58
CA GLU A 51 2.89 3.83 4.01
C GLU A 51 4.25 4.40 4.46
N ALA A 52 5.35 3.84 3.96
CA ALA A 52 6.70 4.31 4.24
C ALA A 52 6.89 5.78 3.83
N GLU A 53 6.43 6.17 2.64
CA GLU A 53 6.53 7.54 2.15
C GLU A 53 5.56 8.49 2.88
N THR A 54 4.34 8.03 3.17
CA THR A 54 3.30 8.83 3.82
C THR A 54 3.71 9.26 5.23
N ARG A 55 4.52 8.47 5.96
CA ARG A 55 5.00 8.85 7.30
C ARG A 55 5.77 10.17 7.32
N SER A 56 6.56 10.47 6.29
CA SER A 56 7.29 11.74 6.18
C SER A 56 6.33 12.93 6.13
N TYR A 57 5.25 12.81 5.36
CA TYR A 57 4.19 13.82 5.31
C TYR A 57 3.42 13.92 6.63
N MET A 58 3.16 12.81 7.31
CA MET A 58 2.53 12.82 8.64
C MET A 58 3.41 13.51 9.69
N ALA A 59 4.73 13.35 9.62
CA ALA A 59 5.66 14.04 10.51
C ALA A 59 5.61 15.56 10.31
N VAL A 60 5.61 16.04 9.06
CA VAL A 60 5.44 17.47 8.74
C VAL A 60 4.10 17.97 9.26
N LYS A 61 3.00 17.24 9.04
CA LYS A 61 1.68 17.57 9.57
C LYS A 61 1.70 17.71 11.10
N ALA A 62 2.34 16.78 11.82
CA ALA A 62 2.43 16.82 13.28
C ALA A 62 3.20 18.05 13.78
N ILE A 63 4.30 18.41 13.10
CA ILE A 63 5.08 19.61 13.41
C ILE A 63 4.24 20.88 13.20
N LEU A 64 3.52 20.97 12.07
CA LEU A 64 2.66 22.11 11.77
C LEU A 64 1.54 22.26 12.80
N ILE A 65 0.89 21.16 13.20
CA ILE A 65 -0.15 21.17 14.23
C ILE A 65 0.43 21.59 15.59
N ALA A 66 1.61 21.10 15.96
CA ALA A 66 2.28 21.51 17.20
C ALA A 66 2.66 23.00 17.18
N SER A 67 3.11 23.50 16.03
CA SER A 67 3.41 24.92 15.84
C SER A 67 2.16 25.80 15.96
N LEU A 68 1.01 25.37 15.41
CA LEU A 68 -0.26 26.09 15.53
C LEU A 68 -0.76 26.16 16.98
N ASN A 69 -0.47 25.14 17.78
CA ASN A 69 -0.81 25.10 19.21
C ASN A 69 0.19 25.87 20.10
N ASN A 70 1.09 26.67 19.53
CA ASN A 70 2.10 27.46 20.23
C ASN A 70 3.09 26.62 21.09
N PHE A 71 3.36 25.37 20.71
CA PHE A 71 4.46 24.64 21.35
C PHE A 71 5.82 25.26 20.98
N PRO A 72 6.82 25.21 21.89
CA PRO A 72 8.18 25.62 21.56
C PRO A 72 8.69 24.86 20.34
N PRO A 73 9.45 25.49 19.42
CA PRO A 73 9.93 24.86 18.20
C PRO A 73 10.67 23.53 18.45
N ALA A 74 11.48 23.44 19.50
CA ALA A 74 12.17 22.21 19.89
C ALA A 74 11.19 21.07 20.24
N ALA A 75 10.08 21.38 20.91
CA ALA A 75 9.04 20.41 21.23
C ALA A 75 8.22 20.01 19.99
N ALA A 76 7.94 20.97 19.10
CA ALA A 76 7.23 20.71 17.83
C ALA A 76 7.99 19.74 16.93
N VAL A 77 9.32 19.90 16.79
CA VAL A 77 10.17 18.99 16.01
C VAL A 77 10.23 17.61 16.66
N GLU A 78 10.23 17.52 17.99
CA GLU A 78 10.21 16.24 18.72
C GLU A 78 8.90 15.46 18.51
N PHE A 79 7.75 16.15 18.36
CA PHE A 79 6.50 15.51 17.97
C PHE A 79 6.59 14.91 16.56
N GLY A 80 7.20 15.61 15.61
CA GLY A 80 7.46 15.08 14.27
C GLY A 80 8.38 13.85 14.26
N ARG A 81 9.48 13.89 15.04
CA ARG A 81 10.44 12.78 15.18
C ARG A 81 9.78 11.49 15.68
N LYS A 82 8.80 11.61 16.58
CA LYS A 82 8.06 10.47 17.13
C LYS A 82 7.11 9.81 16.13
N VAL A 83 6.70 10.51 15.07
CA VAL A 83 5.80 9.98 14.03
C VAL A 83 6.54 9.12 13.00
N LEU A 84 7.85 9.29 12.85
CA LEU A 84 8.68 8.48 11.96
C LEU A 84 8.88 7.05 12.50
N PHE A 85 9.06 6.11 11.57
CA PHE A 85 9.41 4.73 11.89
C PHE A 85 10.77 4.66 12.60
N THR A 86 10.94 3.68 13.49
CA THR A 86 12.14 3.54 14.34
C THR A 86 13.44 3.48 13.54
N TYR A 87 13.44 2.84 12.36
CA TYR A 87 14.62 2.72 11.50
C TYR A 87 14.99 3.99 10.74
N GLN A 88 14.03 4.92 10.58
CA GLN A 88 14.23 6.21 9.91
C GLN A 88 14.38 7.35 10.91
N ARG A 89 14.19 7.07 12.19
CA ARG A 89 14.10 8.09 13.23
C ARG A 89 15.52 8.59 13.55
N PRO A 90 15.84 9.86 13.28
CA PRO A 90 17.11 10.42 13.68
C PRO A 90 17.20 10.48 15.21
N THR A 91 18.42 10.41 15.72
CA THR A 91 18.68 10.69 17.13
C THR A 91 18.39 12.16 17.44
N PHE A 92 18.17 12.47 18.72
CA PHE A 92 17.91 13.84 19.14
C PHE A 92 19.09 14.77 18.77
N THR A 93 20.32 14.27 18.90
CA THR A 93 21.54 15.00 18.56
C THR A 93 21.65 15.30 17.07
N GLU A 94 21.42 14.31 16.20
CA GLU A 94 21.46 14.50 14.74
C GLU A 94 20.38 15.49 14.25
N LEU A 95 19.20 15.46 14.88
CA LEU A 95 18.11 16.36 14.56
C LEU A 95 18.41 17.82 14.99
N ASP A 96 18.98 18.01 16.18
CA ASP A 96 19.36 19.33 16.70
C ASP A 96 20.52 19.93 15.87
N GLU A 97 21.51 19.11 15.51
CA GLU A 97 22.60 19.51 14.61
C GLU A 97 22.09 19.86 13.21
N GLY A 98 21.18 19.06 12.64
CA GLY A 98 20.58 19.32 11.34
C GLY A 98 19.74 20.60 11.31
N THR A 99 18.95 20.86 12.36
CA THR A 99 18.15 22.10 12.44
C THR A 99 19.01 23.35 12.65
N LYS A 100 20.12 23.25 13.40
CA LYS A 100 21.10 24.33 13.56
C LYS A 100 21.90 24.60 12.28
N ALA A 101 22.29 23.56 11.53
CA ALA A 101 22.99 23.69 10.26
C ALA A 101 22.15 24.43 9.20
N VAL A 102 20.84 24.23 9.19
CA VAL A 102 19.91 24.94 8.29
C VAL A 102 19.69 26.39 8.73
N LYS A 103 19.73 26.68 10.04
CA LYS A 103 19.55 28.03 10.60
C LYS A 103 20.74 28.98 10.34
N GLY A 104 21.86 28.45 9.85
CA GLY A 104 23.09 29.20 9.51
C GLY A 104 23.17 29.70 8.06
N LYS A 105 22.11 29.55 7.25
CA LYS A 105 21.98 30.15 5.92
C LYS A 105 20.75 31.05 5.85
#